data_AF-A0A7K2NN10-F1
#
_entry.id   AF-A0A7K2NN10-F1
#
_cell.length_a   1.000
_cell.length_b   1.000
_cell.length_c   1.000
_cell.angle_alpha   90.00
_cell.angle_beta   90.00
_cell.angle_gamma   90.00
#
_symmetry.space_group_name_H-M   'P 1'
#
loop_
_entity.id
_entity.type
_entity.pdbx_description
1 polymer ?
#
loop_
_entity_poly.entity_id
_entity_poly.type
_entity_poly.pdbx_seq_one_letter_code
_entity_poly.pdbx_strand_id
1 'polypeptide(L)'
;ARRTHRYATITAAGLAAGGVEIVHGSYFDTVTARVPGRADAIVHAARENGINLRLVDADHVAFACDETTTRAQVGGVWHAFGVEGDIESLDAETAETLPEALLRTDDFLTHPVFHQHRSETAMLRYLRRLADRDYALDRGMIPLGSCTMKLNATTEMEPVTWPEFGALHPFAPAEQAQGYLTLIRELEERLAEVTGYDKVSLQPNAGSQGEFAGLLAVRGYHRANGDEQRTVCLIPSSAHGTNAASAVMAGMKVVVVKTAEDGEIDVEDLRAKIEKHRDELAVLMITYPSTHGVFEEHVADICAQVHDAGGQVYVDGANLNALVGLAKPGHFGGDVSHLNLHKTFCIPHGGGGPGVGPVGVRSHLAPYLPNHPLQPAAGPQTGVGPISAAPWGSAGILPISWSYVRLMGGEGLKRATQVAVLSANYIAKRLEPHFPVLYTGPANLVAHECIIDLRPLTKATGVSVDDVAKRLIDYGFHAPTMSFPVAGTLMIEPTESEDLAELDRFCEAMIAIRAEIEKVGSGAWPADDNPLRGAPHTADALGGEWDHAYTREEAVFPAGVSAADKYWPPVRRIDQAYGDRNLVCSCPPLDAYED
;
A
#
# COMPACT_ATOMS: atom_id res chain seq x y z
N ALA A 1 -29.61 -2.14 5.34
CA ALA A 1 -29.87 -3.00 6.51
C ALA A 1 -31.30 -3.53 6.56
N ARG A 2 -32.32 -2.76 7.03
CA ARG A 2 -33.71 -3.29 7.15
C ARG A 2 -34.29 -3.82 5.84
N ARG A 3 -34.12 -3.08 4.73
CA ARG A 3 -34.54 -3.52 3.39
C ARG A 3 -33.86 -4.82 2.96
N THR A 4 -32.55 -4.93 3.17
CA THR A 4 -31.75 -6.14 2.89
C THR A 4 -32.24 -7.34 3.69
N HIS A 5 -32.41 -7.17 5.00
CA HIS A 5 -32.97 -8.20 5.87
C HIS A 5 -34.36 -8.62 5.40
N ARG A 6 -35.20 -7.64 5.04
CA ARG A 6 -36.58 -7.90 4.59
C ARG A 6 -36.61 -8.74 3.32
N TYR A 7 -35.75 -8.48 2.33
CA TYR A 7 -35.67 -9.32 1.14
C TYR A 7 -35.19 -10.74 1.44
N ALA A 8 -34.21 -10.91 2.31
CA ALA A 8 -33.77 -12.25 2.72
C ALA A 8 -34.92 -13.03 3.36
N THR A 9 -35.64 -12.39 4.29
CA THR A 9 -36.80 -12.94 5.00
C THR A 9 -37.97 -13.27 4.08
N ILE A 10 -38.32 -12.39 3.12
CA ILE A 10 -39.36 -12.66 2.13
C ILE A 10 -38.94 -13.80 1.19
N THR A 11 -37.67 -13.80 0.74
CA THR A 11 -37.16 -14.85 -0.15
C THR A 11 -37.26 -16.21 0.54
N ALA A 12 -36.84 -16.30 1.80
CA ALA A 12 -36.93 -17.50 2.62
C ALA A 12 -38.39 -17.92 2.88
N ALA A 13 -39.29 -16.98 3.15
CA ALA A 13 -40.71 -17.26 3.35
C ALA A 13 -41.37 -17.82 2.08
N GLY A 14 -41.06 -17.27 0.91
CA GLY A 14 -41.52 -17.80 -0.36
C GLY A 14 -41.02 -19.23 -0.62
N LEU A 15 -39.74 -19.50 -0.35
CA LEU A 15 -39.18 -20.86 -0.43
C LEU A 15 -39.87 -21.82 0.54
N ALA A 16 -40.10 -21.41 1.78
CA ALA A 16 -40.81 -22.22 2.79
C ALA A 16 -42.26 -22.50 2.39
N ALA A 17 -42.98 -21.52 1.85
CA ALA A 17 -44.33 -21.70 1.31
C ALA A 17 -44.37 -22.69 0.13
N GLY A 18 -43.29 -22.72 -0.67
CA GLY A 18 -43.06 -23.70 -1.73
C GLY A 18 -42.59 -25.09 -1.25
N GLY A 19 -42.53 -25.32 0.06
CA GLY A 19 -42.13 -26.61 0.65
C GLY A 19 -40.63 -26.83 0.80
N VAL A 20 -39.80 -25.79 0.64
CA VAL A 20 -38.35 -25.86 0.86
C VAL A 20 -38.04 -25.66 2.34
N GLU A 21 -37.23 -26.55 2.92
CA GLU A 21 -36.80 -26.44 4.31
C GLU A 21 -35.73 -25.35 4.46
N ILE A 22 -35.97 -24.37 5.33
CA ILE A 22 -34.98 -23.36 5.72
C ILE A 22 -34.26 -23.84 6.98
N VAL A 23 -32.93 -23.96 6.91
CA VAL A 23 -32.11 -24.62 7.94
C VAL A 23 -32.09 -23.83 9.27
N HIS A 24 -32.15 -22.50 9.19
CA HIS A 24 -32.04 -21.62 10.36
C HIS A 24 -33.30 -20.77 10.51
N GLY A 25 -33.83 -20.68 11.74
CA GLY A 25 -34.98 -19.82 12.05
C GLY A 25 -34.64 -18.33 12.20
N SER A 26 -33.35 -17.98 12.32
CA SER A 26 -32.88 -16.61 12.52
C SER A 26 -31.63 -16.34 11.69
N TYR A 27 -31.62 -15.20 10.99
CA TYR A 27 -30.54 -14.75 10.11
C TYR A 27 -30.69 -13.25 9.84
N PHE A 28 -29.62 -12.63 9.33
CA PHE A 28 -29.69 -11.24 8.84
C PHE A 28 -30.01 -11.20 7.34
N ASP A 29 -29.05 -11.55 6.49
CA ASP A 29 -29.18 -11.45 5.03
C ASP A 29 -28.93 -12.78 4.30
N THR A 30 -28.35 -13.75 5.01
CA THR A 30 -27.85 -15.01 4.47
C THR A 30 -28.70 -16.17 4.97
N VAL A 31 -29.25 -16.93 4.03
CA VAL A 31 -30.18 -18.03 4.31
C VAL A 31 -29.64 -19.31 3.67
N THR A 32 -29.74 -20.42 4.38
CA THR A 32 -29.42 -21.75 3.86
C THR A 32 -30.71 -22.56 3.72
N ALA A 33 -30.95 -23.08 2.53
CA ALA A 33 -32.07 -23.94 2.19
C ALA A 33 -31.58 -25.38 1.99
N ARG A 34 -32.35 -26.35 2.51
CA ARG A 34 -32.09 -27.78 2.36
C ARG A 34 -32.92 -28.35 1.22
N VAL A 35 -32.23 -28.91 0.24
CA VAL A 35 -32.72 -29.40 -1.05
C VAL A 35 -31.99 -30.70 -1.43
N PRO A 36 -32.32 -31.82 -0.77
CA PRO A 36 -31.55 -33.07 -0.88
C PRO A 36 -31.35 -33.53 -2.33
N GLY A 37 -30.09 -33.74 -2.72
CA GLY A 37 -29.67 -34.18 -4.06
C GLY A 37 -29.96 -33.20 -5.21
N ARG A 38 -30.45 -31.98 -4.91
CA ARG A 38 -30.88 -30.99 -5.90
C ARG A 38 -30.03 -29.72 -5.93
N ALA A 39 -29.07 -29.58 -5.01
CA ALA A 39 -28.36 -28.32 -4.81
C ALA A 39 -27.66 -27.82 -6.08
N ASP A 40 -26.91 -28.70 -6.76
CA ASP A 40 -26.21 -28.36 -8.01
C ASP A 40 -27.16 -27.87 -9.12
N ALA A 41 -28.27 -28.59 -9.34
CA ALA A 41 -29.27 -28.24 -10.35
C ALA A 41 -29.93 -26.88 -10.08
N ILE A 42 -30.19 -26.56 -8.81
CA ILE A 42 -30.76 -25.26 -8.41
C ILE A 42 -29.75 -24.13 -8.64
N VAL A 43 -28.48 -24.34 -8.25
CA VAL A 43 -27.43 -23.35 -8.51
C VAL A 43 -27.26 -23.13 -10.01
N HIS A 44 -27.33 -24.18 -10.82
CA HIS A 44 -27.29 -24.08 -12.28
C HIS A 44 -28.47 -23.28 -12.85
N ALA A 45 -29.70 -23.60 -12.43
CA ALA A 45 -30.91 -22.88 -12.87
C ALA A 45 -30.89 -21.40 -12.46
N ALA A 46 -30.34 -21.07 -11.29
CA ALA A 46 -30.15 -19.68 -10.87
C ALA A 46 -29.14 -18.96 -11.78
N ARG A 47 -28.04 -19.64 -12.15
CA ARG A 47 -27.02 -19.09 -13.06
C ARG A 47 -27.55 -18.79 -14.45
N GLU A 48 -28.43 -19.63 -14.99
CA GLU A 48 -29.10 -19.36 -16.27
C GLU A 48 -29.92 -18.05 -16.26
N ASN A 49 -30.31 -17.58 -15.07
CA ASN A 49 -31.01 -16.32 -14.84
C ASN A 49 -30.09 -15.19 -14.34
N GLY A 50 -28.77 -15.35 -14.44
CA GLY A 50 -27.79 -14.35 -14.03
C GLY A 50 -27.61 -14.20 -12.51
N ILE A 51 -27.97 -15.22 -11.72
CA ILE A 51 -27.86 -15.22 -10.26
C ILE A 51 -26.85 -16.26 -9.82
N ASN A 52 -25.83 -15.84 -9.06
CA ASN A 52 -24.92 -16.76 -8.41
C ASN A 52 -25.40 -17.09 -6.99
N LEU A 53 -25.66 -18.36 -6.73
CA LEU A 53 -25.94 -18.90 -5.41
C LEU A 53 -24.72 -19.67 -4.88
N ARG A 54 -24.59 -19.76 -3.55
CA ARG A 54 -23.54 -20.56 -2.91
C ARG A 54 -23.97 -22.01 -2.82
N LEU A 55 -23.28 -22.89 -3.55
CA LEU A 55 -23.34 -24.33 -3.33
C LEU A 55 -22.61 -24.66 -2.02
N VAL A 56 -23.33 -25.14 -1.00
CA VAL A 56 -22.73 -25.49 0.30
C VAL A 56 -22.25 -26.94 0.29
N ASP A 57 -23.13 -27.84 -0.15
CA ASP A 57 -22.87 -29.26 -0.37
C ASP A 57 -23.92 -29.83 -1.35
N ALA A 58 -24.04 -31.16 -1.44
CA ALA A 58 -24.99 -31.82 -2.35
C ALA A 58 -26.47 -31.57 -2.00
N ASP A 59 -26.75 -31.20 -0.76
CA ASP A 59 -28.10 -31.08 -0.19
C ASP A 59 -28.43 -29.64 0.25
N HIS A 60 -27.46 -28.71 0.25
CA HIS A 60 -27.66 -27.35 0.75
C HIS A 60 -27.24 -26.27 -0.25
N VAL A 61 -28.11 -25.27 -0.40
CA VAL A 61 -27.87 -24.05 -1.17
C VAL A 61 -28.03 -22.85 -0.26
N ALA A 62 -27.09 -21.92 -0.30
CA ALA A 62 -27.17 -20.66 0.43
C ALA A 62 -27.28 -19.46 -0.53
N PHE A 63 -28.01 -18.45 -0.10
CA PHE A 63 -28.10 -17.16 -0.76
C PHE A 63 -27.89 -16.03 0.25
N ALA A 64 -27.34 -14.91 -0.22
CA ALA A 64 -27.22 -13.69 0.57
C ALA A 64 -27.87 -12.55 -0.22
N CYS A 65 -28.77 -11.81 0.42
CA CYS A 65 -29.28 -10.56 -0.12
C CYS A 65 -28.37 -9.40 0.29
N ASP A 66 -28.34 -8.33 -0.50
CA ASP A 66 -27.56 -7.14 -0.21
C ASP A 66 -28.38 -5.86 -0.48
N GLU A 67 -27.72 -4.69 -0.52
CA GLU A 67 -28.37 -3.42 -0.83
C GLU A 67 -28.92 -3.37 -2.27
N THR A 68 -28.27 -4.05 -3.21
CA THR A 68 -28.61 -4.03 -4.64
C THR A 68 -29.70 -5.01 -5.01
N THR A 69 -30.06 -5.92 -4.09
CA THR A 69 -31.10 -6.93 -4.31
C THR A 69 -32.41 -6.30 -4.78
N THR A 70 -32.96 -6.87 -5.85
CA THR A 70 -34.18 -6.45 -6.51
C THR A 70 -35.27 -7.52 -6.41
N ARG A 71 -36.51 -7.10 -6.63
CA ARG A 71 -37.67 -8.00 -6.68
C ARG A 71 -37.53 -9.07 -7.78
N ALA A 72 -36.92 -8.71 -8.90
CA ALA A 72 -36.64 -9.63 -10.00
C ALA A 72 -35.66 -10.73 -9.59
N GLN A 73 -34.60 -10.39 -8.84
CA GLN A 73 -33.67 -11.38 -8.31
C GLN A 73 -34.33 -12.31 -7.30
N VAL A 74 -35.18 -11.79 -6.41
CA VAL A 74 -35.98 -12.63 -5.48
C VAL A 74 -36.85 -13.64 -6.24
N GLY A 75 -37.58 -13.18 -7.25
CA GLY A 75 -38.37 -14.06 -8.13
C GLY A 75 -37.51 -15.08 -8.88
N GLY A 76 -36.32 -14.68 -9.35
CA GLY A 76 -35.36 -15.57 -10.00
C GLY A 76 -34.83 -16.66 -9.06
N VAL A 77 -34.62 -16.35 -7.78
CA VAL A 77 -34.27 -17.36 -6.77
C VAL A 77 -35.43 -18.35 -6.59
N TRP A 78 -36.67 -17.89 -6.42
CA TRP A 78 -37.82 -18.81 -6.31
C TRP A 78 -37.95 -19.71 -7.53
N HIS A 79 -37.83 -19.13 -8.73
CA HIS A 79 -37.87 -19.87 -9.99
C HIS A 79 -36.81 -20.98 -10.04
N ALA A 80 -35.57 -20.70 -9.63
CA ALA A 80 -34.50 -21.69 -9.58
C ALA A 80 -34.80 -22.87 -8.64
N PHE A 81 -35.57 -22.64 -7.56
CA PHE A 81 -36.03 -23.70 -6.65
C PHE A 81 -37.29 -24.42 -7.16
N GLY A 82 -37.91 -23.93 -8.23
CA GLY A 82 -39.20 -24.42 -8.76
C GLY A 82 -40.40 -23.94 -7.95
N VAL A 83 -40.28 -22.78 -7.31
CA VAL A 83 -41.30 -22.16 -6.46
C VAL A 83 -41.82 -20.89 -7.13
N GLU A 84 -43.09 -20.61 -6.94
CA GLU A 84 -43.71 -19.33 -7.29
C GLU A 84 -44.10 -18.58 -6.02
N GLY A 85 -43.93 -17.27 -6.01
CA GLY A 85 -44.28 -16.42 -4.88
C GLY A 85 -44.74 -15.05 -5.34
N ASP A 86 -45.74 -14.49 -4.65
CA ASP A 86 -46.09 -13.09 -4.78
C ASP A 86 -45.42 -12.29 -3.66
N ILE A 87 -44.53 -11.40 -4.06
CA ILE A 87 -43.69 -10.67 -3.11
C ILE A 87 -44.49 -9.72 -2.22
N GLU A 88 -45.59 -9.14 -2.72
CA GLU A 88 -46.44 -8.23 -1.94
C GLU A 88 -47.22 -9.00 -0.87
N SER A 89 -47.84 -10.12 -1.24
CA SER A 89 -48.52 -11.00 -0.27
C SER A 89 -47.56 -11.52 0.80
N LEU A 90 -46.37 -11.98 0.40
CA LEU A 90 -45.36 -12.46 1.35
C LEU A 90 -44.84 -11.33 2.24
N ASP A 91 -44.63 -10.12 1.70
CA ASP A 91 -44.22 -8.97 2.50
C ASP A 91 -45.31 -8.54 3.50
N ALA A 92 -46.59 -8.73 3.19
CA ALA A 92 -47.65 -8.43 4.14
C ALA A 92 -47.71 -9.43 5.31
N GLU A 93 -47.39 -10.70 5.06
CA GLU A 93 -47.61 -11.81 6.00
C GLU A 93 -46.35 -12.24 6.77
N THR A 94 -45.16 -11.99 6.22
CA THR A 94 -43.92 -12.51 6.81
C THR A 94 -43.54 -11.74 8.08
N ALA A 95 -43.41 -12.47 9.19
CA ALA A 95 -42.95 -11.92 10.46
C ALA A 95 -41.43 -11.63 10.44
N GLU A 96 -40.97 -10.80 11.37
CA GLU A 96 -39.53 -10.58 11.60
C GLU A 96 -38.87 -11.86 12.12
N THR A 97 -37.68 -12.19 11.62
CA THR A 97 -36.96 -13.44 11.95
C THR A 97 -35.79 -13.22 12.91
N LEU A 98 -35.36 -11.97 13.11
CA LEU A 98 -34.39 -11.60 14.13
C LEU A 98 -35.02 -11.72 15.53
N PRO A 99 -34.39 -12.46 16.46
CA PRO A 99 -34.88 -12.55 17.83
C PRO A 99 -34.94 -11.18 18.49
N GLU A 100 -36.03 -10.88 19.21
CA GLU A 100 -36.24 -9.60 19.90
C GLU A 100 -35.07 -9.23 20.81
N ALA A 101 -34.52 -10.21 21.54
CA ALA A 101 -33.37 -10.04 22.43
C ALA A 101 -32.05 -9.67 21.72
N LEU A 102 -31.98 -9.78 20.40
CA LEU A 102 -30.81 -9.44 19.58
C LEU A 102 -30.99 -8.14 18.78
N LEU A 103 -32.16 -7.50 18.88
CA LEU A 103 -32.39 -6.22 18.21
C LEU A 103 -31.52 -5.14 18.87
N ARG A 104 -30.76 -4.41 18.04
CA ARG A 104 -29.97 -3.27 18.52
C ARG A 104 -30.90 -2.19 19.09
N THR A 105 -30.67 -1.82 20.36
CA THR A 105 -31.40 -0.75 21.04
C THR A 105 -30.60 0.55 21.17
N ASP A 106 -29.27 0.46 21.09
CA ASP A 106 -28.39 1.62 21.29
C ASP A 106 -28.29 2.49 20.03
N ASP A 107 -28.26 3.80 20.25
CA ASP A 107 -27.99 4.79 19.21
C ASP A 107 -26.60 4.63 18.60
N PHE A 108 -26.41 5.16 17.39
CA PHE A 108 -25.15 5.11 16.66
C PHE A 108 -24.98 6.31 15.74
N LEU A 109 -23.72 6.61 15.42
CA LEU A 109 -23.36 7.74 14.55
C LEU A 109 -23.97 9.05 15.05
N THR A 110 -24.10 9.23 16.36
CA THR A 110 -24.78 10.37 17.00
C THR A 110 -23.99 11.68 16.87
N HIS A 111 -22.68 11.60 16.59
CA HIS A 111 -21.84 12.78 16.37
C HIS A 111 -22.38 13.60 15.17
N PRO A 112 -22.45 14.95 15.26
CA PRO A 112 -23.10 15.77 14.24
C PRO A 112 -22.59 15.58 12.81
N VAL A 113 -21.32 15.19 12.64
CA VAL A 113 -20.71 14.93 11.32
C VAL A 113 -21.53 13.96 10.46
N PHE A 114 -22.19 12.97 11.07
CA PHE A 114 -23.02 11.99 10.37
C PHE A 114 -24.44 12.50 10.04
N HIS A 115 -24.79 13.70 10.53
CA HIS A 115 -26.10 14.32 10.37
C HIS A 115 -26.08 15.62 9.55
N GLN A 116 -24.94 16.31 9.47
CA GLN A 116 -24.80 17.63 8.83
C GLN A 116 -24.67 17.59 7.29
N HIS A 117 -24.25 16.48 6.70
CA HIS A 117 -23.89 16.41 5.26
C HIS A 117 -24.78 15.45 4.47
N ARG A 118 -26.11 15.56 4.61
CA ARG A 118 -27.09 14.62 4.04
C ARG A 118 -27.53 14.90 2.61
N SER A 119 -27.35 16.12 2.10
CA SER A 119 -27.60 16.42 0.68
C SER A 119 -26.32 16.23 -0.13
N GLU A 120 -26.47 15.86 -1.41
CA GLU A 120 -25.34 15.69 -2.32
C GLU A 120 -24.44 16.93 -2.38
N THR A 121 -25.03 18.14 -2.46
CA THR A 121 -24.29 19.40 -2.41
C THR A 121 -23.52 19.59 -1.10
N ALA A 122 -24.10 19.21 0.05
CA ALA A 122 -23.42 19.34 1.33
C ALA A 122 -22.25 18.36 1.45
N MET A 123 -22.44 17.11 1.00
CA MET A 123 -21.38 16.10 0.94
C MET A 123 -20.25 16.51 -0.01
N LEU A 124 -20.58 16.97 -1.22
CA LEU A 124 -19.60 17.48 -2.18
C LEU A 124 -18.72 18.57 -1.57
N ARG A 125 -19.34 19.55 -0.90
CA ARG A 125 -18.60 20.63 -0.23
C ARG A 125 -17.75 20.12 0.94
N TYR A 126 -18.22 19.11 1.68
CA TYR A 126 -17.45 18.51 2.77
C TYR A 126 -16.22 17.78 2.24
N LEU A 127 -16.38 16.91 1.23
CA LEU A 127 -15.28 16.21 0.58
C LEU A 127 -14.26 17.20 -0.02
N ARG A 128 -14.74 18.26 -0.69
CA ARG A 128 -13.86 19.30 -1.22
C ARG A 128 -13.07 20.01 -0.12
N ARG A 129 -13.71 20.38 0.99
CA ARG A 129 -13.02 21.02 2.14
C ARG A 129 -11.95 20.12 2.76
N LEU A 130 -12.18 18.80 2.82
CA LEU A 130 -11.17 17.87 3.30
C LEU A 130 -10.01 17.75 2.31
N ALA A 131 -10.31 17.56 1.02
CA ALA A 131 -9.29 17.49 -0.03
C ALA A 131 -8.42 18.76 -0.10
N ASP A 132 -8.99 19.95 0.12
CA ASP A 132 -8.23 21.20 0.13
C ASP A 132 -7.22 21.30 1.28
N ARG A 133 -7.41 20.54 2.37
CA ARG A 133 -6.48 20.50 3.52
C ARG A 133 -5.27 19.60 3.26
N ASP A 134 -5.36 18.68 2.31
CA ASP A 134 -4.31 17.72 2.04
C ASP A 134 -3.43 18.19 0.87
N TYR A 135 -2.12 18.01 1.03
CA TYR A 135 -1.17 18.23 -0.05
C TYR A 135 -1.00 16.93 -0.84
N ALA A 136 -1.41 16.93 -2.11
CA ALA A 136 -1.35 15.78 -3.01
C ALA A 136 -0.59 16.13 -4.30
N LEU A 137 -0.41 15.12 -5.17
CA LEU A 137 0.40 15.24 -6.41
C LEU A 137 -0.17 16.23 -7.43
N ASP A 138 -1.43 16.67 -7.30
CA ASP A 138 -2.01 17.72 -8.13
C ASP A 138 -1.53 19.13 -7.74
N ARG A 139 -0.81 19.28 -6.62
CA ARG A 139 -0.22 20.54 -6.15
C ARG A 139 1.27 20.67 -6.43
N GLY A 140 2.00 19.56 -6.49
CA GLY A 140 3.43 19.52 -6.70
C GLY A 140 4.06 18.23 -6.19
N MET A 141 5.37 18.14 -6.35
CA MET A 141 6.15 16.95 -6.04
C MET A 141 6.08 16.60 -4.55
N ILE A 142 5.91 15.30 -4.28
CA ILE A 142 6.03 14.70 -2.94
C ILE A 142 7.25 13.76 -2.98
N PRO A 143 8.47 14.25 -2.65
CA PRO A 143 9.70 13.50 -2.91
C PRO A 143 10.03 12.50 -1.78
N LEU A 144 9.05 11.68 -1.39
CA LEU A 144 9.22 10.67 -0.35
C LEU A 144 10.13 9.53 -0.83
N GLY A 145 11.34 9.46 -0.27
CA GLY A 145 12.23 8.31 -0.43
C GLY A 145 11.57 6.98 -0.08
N SER A 146 11.85 5.95 -0.87
CA SER A 146 11.27 4.60 -0.81
C SER A 146 9.76 4.54 -1.05
N CYS A 147 9.13 5.59 -1.62
CA CYS A 147 7.69 5.61 -1.88
C CYS A 147 7.35 5.68 -3.37
N THR A 148 8.26 6.15 -4.21
CA THR A 148 8.06 6.32 -5.65
C THR A 148 6.74 7.02 -5.97
N MET A 149 6.63 8.29 -5.58
CA MET A 149 5.44 9.14 -5.79
C MET A 149 5.31 9.58 -7.26
N LYS A 150 5.22 8.61 -8.18
CA LYS A 150 5.11 8.82 -9.63
C LYS A 150 3.67 9.12 -10.05
N LEU A 151 3.50 9.45 -11.34
CA LEU A 151 2.19 9.64 -11.95
C LEU A 151 1.27 8.41 -11.77
N ASN A 152 0.05 8.66 -11.31
CA ASN A 152 -1.07 7.71 -11.41
C ASN A 152 -1.96 8.18 -12.57
N ALA A 153 -1.73 7.67 -13.78
CA ALA A 153 -2.31 8.28 -14.97
C ALA A 153 -3.83 8.04 -15.05
N THR A 154 -4.59 9.04 -15.52
CA THR A 154 -6.06 8.92 -15.64
C THR A 154 -6.47 7.69 -16.46
N THR A 155 -5.80 7.42 -17.58
CA THR A 155 -6.04 6.22 -18.41
C THR A 155 -5.79 4.91 -17.67
N GLU A 156 -4.87 4.87 -16.71
CA GLU A 156 -4.60 3.68 -15.89
C GLU A 156 -5.68 3.51 -14.81
N MET A 157 -6.25 4.61 -14.32
CA MET A 157 -7.24 4.64 -13.24
C MET A 157 -8.68 4.35 -13.70
N GLU A 158 -9.07 4.80 -14.89
CA GLU A 158 -10.43 4.67 -15.42
C GLU A 158 -11.04 3.25 -15.31
N PRO A 159 -10.31 2.15 -15.64
CA PRO A 159 -10.89 0.81 -15.63
C PRO A 159 -11.27 0.30 -14.24
N VAL A 160 -10.72 0.86 -13.16
CA VAL A 160 -11.00 0.41 -11.79
C VAL A 160 -12.49 0.53 -11.46
N THR A 161 -13.17 1.53 -12.04
CA THR A 161 -14.60 1.78 -11.80
C THR A 161 -15.52 1.22 -12.89
N TRP A 162 -14.99 0.50 -13.88
CA TRP A 162 -15.84 -0.19 -14.85
C TRP A 162 -16.56 -1.37 -14.19
N PRO A 163 -17.87 -1.55 -14.40
CA PRO A 163 -18.62 -2.65 -13.77
C PRO A 163 -18.02 -4.04 -14.03
N GLU A 164 -17.42 -4.24 -15.20
CA GLU A 164 -16.75 -5.49 -15.60
C GLU A 164 -15.57 -5.87 -14.68
N PHE A 165 -14.99 -4.89 -13.99
CA PHE A 165 -13.95 -5.10 -12.96
C PHE A 165 -14.50 -4.85 -11.55
N GLY A 166 -15.11 -3.68 -11.30
CA GLY A 166 -15.52 -3.23 -9.98
C GLY A 166 -16.75 -3.92 -9.38
N ALA A 167 -17.58 -4.62 -10.17
CA ALA A 167 -18.83 -5.23 -9.70
C ALA A 167 -18.81 -6.77 -9.63
N LEU A 168 -17.67 -7.41 -9.89
CA LEU A 168 -17.57 -8.87 -9.87
C LEU A 168 -17.28 -9.39 -8.46
N HIS A 169 -18.08 -10.34 -7.97
CA HIS A 169 -17.82 -11.01 -6.70
C HIS A 169 -16.53 -11.87 -6.78
N PRO A 170 -15.62 -11.83 -5.80
CA PRO A 170 -14.31 -12.49 -5.87
C PRO A 170 -14.37 -14.03 -5.97
N PHE A 171 -15.50 -14.62 -5.59
CA PHE A 171 -15.77 -16.07 -5.72
C PHE A 171 -16.81 -16.40 -6.79
N ALA A 172 -17.04 -15.49 -7.75
CA ALA A 172 -17.80 -15.83 -8.95
C ALA A 172 -17.15 -17.03 -9.67
N PRO A 173 -17.93 -17.89 -10.33
CA PRO A 173 -17.42 -18.94 -11.19
C PRO A 173 -16.35 -18.41 -12.15
N ALA A 174 -15.24 -19.13 -12.31
CA ALA A 174 -14.10 -18.67 -13.09
C ALA A 174 -14.45 -18.38 -14.57
N GLU A 175 -15.44 -19.08 -15.12
CA GLU A 175 -15.98 -18.81 -16.47
C GLU A 175 -16.59 -17.41 -16.63
N GLN A 176 -17.07 -16.79 -15.55
CA GLN A 176 -17.60 -15.41 -15.57
C GLN A 176 -16.50 -14.36 -15.45
N ALA A 177 -15.27 -14.77 -15.12
CA ALA A 177 -14.13 -13.90 -14.82
C ALA A 177 -13.01 -13.98 -15.88
N GLN A 178 -13.28 -14.45 -17.10
CA GLN A 178 -12.24 -14.69 -18.11
C GLN A 178 -11.44 -13.43 -18.49
N GLY A 179 -12.06 -12.25 -18.46
CA GLY A 179 -11.37 -10.97 -18.64
C GLY A 179 -10.33 -10.73 -17.55
N TYR A 180 -10.71 -10.93 -16.29
CA TYR A 180 -9.78 -10.88 -15.14
C TYR A 180 -8.66 -11.89 -15.28
N LEU A 181 -8.97 -13.15 -15.60
CA LEU A 181 -7.95 -14.21 -15.71
C LEU A 181 -6.94 -13.93 -16.83
N THR A 182 -7.39 -13.32 -17.92
CA THR A 182 -6.50 -12.86 -19.00
C THR A 182 -5.58 -11.74 -18.52
N LEU A 183 -6.14 -10.71 -17.87
CA LEU A 183 -5.40 -9.59 -17.32
C LEU A 183 -4.36 -10.03 -16.28
N ILE A 184 -4.77 -10.91 -15.36
CA ILE A 184 -3.93 -11.49 -14.30
C ILE A 184 -2.76 -12.24 -14.93
N ARG A 185 -3.03 -13.17 -15.87
CA ARG A 185 -2.00 -13.95 -16.55
C ARG A 185 -1.00 -13.04 -17.27
N GLU A 186 -1.49 -12.08 -18.05
CA GLU A 186 -0.62 -11.16 -18.78
C GLU A 186 0.23 -10.30 -17.85
N LEU A 187 -0.33 -9.85 -16.73
CA LEU A 187 0.40 -9.10 -15.73
C LEU A 187 1.47 -9.97 -15.05
N GLU A 188 1.13 -11.21 -14.64
CA GLU A 188 2.09 -12.17 -14.07
C GLU A 188 3.25 -12.44 -15.03
N GLU A 189 2.97 -12.68 -16.31
CA GLU A 189 3.99 -12.91 -17.35
C GLU A 189 4.92 -11.71 -17.52
N ARG A 190 4.37 -10.50 -17.57
CA ARG A 190 5.17 -9.27 -17.71
C ARG A 190 5.98 -8.98 -16.46
N LEU A 191 5.41 -9.18 -15.27
CA LEU A 191 6.12 -9.01 -14.00
C LEU A 191 7.26 -10.03 -13.87
N ALA A 192 7.05 -11.29 -14.29
CA ALA A 192 8.10 -12.29 -14.37
C ALA A 192 9.22 -11.85 -15.32
N GLU A 193 8.88 -11.32 -16.50
CA GLU A 193 9.85 -10.84 -17.48
C GLU A 193 10.71 -9.68 -16.93
N VAL A 194 10.11 -8.63 -16.35
CA VAL A 194 10.87 -7.46 -15.87
C VAL A 194 11.72 -7.76 -14.63
N THR A 195 11.37 -8.79 -13.87
CA THR A 195 12.12 -9.20 -12.68
C THR A 195 13.11 -10.32 -12.95
N GLY A 196 12.95 -11.05 -14.04
CA GLY A 196 13.72 -12.26 -14.35
C GLY A 196 13.36 -13.46 -13.48
N TYR A 197 12.15 -13.47 -12.89
CA TYR A 197 11.59 -14.61 -12.18
C TYR A 197 10.82 -15.55 -13.11
N ASP A 198 10.47 -16.74 -12.63
CA ASP A 198 9.82 -17.78 -13.44
C ASP A 198 8.30 -17.82 -13.21
N LYS A 199 7.84 -17.45 -12.01
CA LYS A 199 6.42 -17.39 -11.62
C LYS A 199 6.14 -16.20 -10.73
N VAL A 200 4.93 -15.66 -10.83
CA VAL A 200 4.44 -14.57 -9.99
C VAL A 200 3.10 -14.97 -9.38
N SER A 201 2.87 -14.62 -8.11
CA SER A 201 1.55 -14.67 -7.48
C SER A 201 1.07 -13.26 -7.18
N LEU A 202 -0.12 -12.90 -7.67
CA LEU A 202 -0.79 -11.62 -7.40
C LEU A 202 -1.65 -11.63 -6.12
N GLN A 203 -1.65 -12.73 -5.35
CA GLN A 203 -2.50 -12.85 -4.17
C GLN A 203 -2.18 -11.84 -3.04
N PRO A 204 -0.92 -11.55 -2.69
CA PRO A 204 -0.63 -10.65 -1.57
C PRO A 204 -1.03 -9.20 -1.88
N ASN A 205 -1.80 -8.58 -0.99
CA ASN A 205 -2.43 -7.27 -1.18
C ASN A 205 -1.66 -6.09 -0.54
N ALA A 206 -0.38 -6.28 -0.22
CA ALA A 206 0.54 -5.23 0.25
C ALA A 206 1.99 -5.73 0.13
N GLY A 207 2.97 -4.82 0.12
CA GLY A 207 4.39 -5.22 0.06
C GLY A 207 4.80 -6.14 1.21
N SER A 208 4.41 -5.81 2.44
CA SER A 208 4.61 -6.66 3.63
C SER A 208 3.95 -8.03 3.52
N GLN A 209 2.79 -8.13 2.87
CA GLN A 209 2.15 -9.42 2.60
C GLN A 209 2.92 -10.23 1.55
N GLY A 210 3.57 -9.56 0.59
CA GLY A 210 4.48 -10.18 -0.37
C GLY A 210 5.78 -10.69 0.27
N GLU A 211 6.35 -9.94 1.22
CA GLU A 211 7.43 -10.41 2.09
C GLU A 211 7.02 -11.67 2.84
N PHE A 212 5.90 -11.62 3.57
CA PHE A 212 5.38 -12.75 4.31
C PHE A 212 5.14 -13.98 3.42
N ALA A 213 4.50 -13.79 2.26
CA ALA A 213 4.27 -14.86 1.28
C ALA A 213 5.57 -15.47 0.74
N GLY A 214 6.56 -14.64 0.39
CA GLY A 214 7.85 -15.10 -0.11
C GLY A 214 8.65 -15.87 0.94
N LEU A 215 8.64 -15.40 2.18
CA LEU A 215 9.30 -16.09 3.30
C LEU A 215 8.62 -17.41 3.64
N LEU A 216 7.28 -17.49 3.56
CA LEU A 216 6.56 -18.76 3.68
C LEU A 216 6.89 -19.72 2.54
N ALA A 217 7.05 -19.24 1.30
CA ALA A 217 7.48 -20.07 0.18
C ALA A 217 8.88 -20.65 0.40
N VAL A 218 9.84 -19.83 0.87
CA VAL A 218 11.20 -20.28 1.25
C VAL A 218 11.14 -21.32 2.37
N ARG A 219 10.32 -21.09 3.40
CA ARG A 219 10.16 -22.05 4.51
C ARG A 219 9.52 -23.36 4.05
N GLY A 220 8.53 -23.28 3.14
CA GLY A 220 7.91 -24.44 2.51
C GLY A 220 8.91 -25.28 1.73
N TYR A 221 9.78 -24.62 0.96
CA TYR A 221 10.89 -25.25 0.23
C TYR A 221 11.86 -25.99 1.15
N HIS A 222 12.36 -25.36 2.21
CA HIS A 222 13.28 -26.01 3.16
C HIS A 222 12.64 -27.23 3.83
N ARG A 223 11.39 -27.10 4.29
CA ARG A 223 10.64 -28.22 4.88
C ARG A 223 10.45 -29.39 3.93
N ALA A 224 10.12 -29.13 2.67
CA ALA A 224 9.95 -30.17 1.67
C ALA A 224 11.25 -30.93 1.37
N ASN A 225 12.41 -30.30 1.61
CA ASN A 225 13.73 -30.92 1.50
C ASN A 225 14.21 -31.59 2.80
N GLY A 226 13.39 -31.58 3.87
CA GLY A 226 13.76 -32.14 5.18
C GLY A 226 14.61 -31.21 6.05
N ASP A 227 14.83 -29.96 5.63
CA ASP A 227 15.63 -28.96 6.33
C ASP A 227 14.79 -28.12 7.30
N GLU A 228 14.04 -28.77 8.21
CA GLU A 228 13.14 -28.07 9.15
C GLU A 228 13.87 -27.13 10.12
N GLN A 229 15.17 -27.37 10.36
CA GLN A 229 16.03 -26.55 11.20
C GLN A 229 16.37 -25.18 10.59
N ARG A 230 16.22 -25.03 9.26
CA ARG A 230 16.54 -23.77 8.56
C ARG A 230 15.50 -22.71 8.84
N THR A 231 15.77 -21.88 9.85
CA THR A 231 14.86 -20.83 10.34
C THR A 231 15.51 -19.47 10.53
N VAL A 232 16.83 -19.35 10.35
CA VAL A 232 17.55 -18.08 10.48
C VAL A 232 17.33 -17.22 9.24
N CYS A 233 16.87 -15.99 9.47
CA CYS A 233 16.72 -14.93 8.47
C CYS A 233 17.78 -13.85 8.74
N LEU A 234 18.73 -13.69 7.83
CA LEU A 234 19.71 -12.60 7.88
C LEU A 234 19.08 -11.34 7.29
N ILE A 235 19.21 -10.20 7.99
CA ILE A 235 18.62 -8.92 7.56
C ILE A 235 19.63 -7.79 7.81
N PRO A 236 20.07 -7.00 6.81
CA PRO A 236 20.87 -5.80 7.01
C PRO A 236 20.18 -4.79 7.93
N SER A 237 20.93 -4.08 8.77
CA SER A 237 20.39 -3.04 9.66
C SER A 237 19.73 -1.86 8.94
N SER A 238 20.03 -1.68 7.66
CA SER A 238 19.43 -0.67 6.78
C SER A 238 18.08 -1.08 6.19
N ALA A 239 17.71 -2.37 6.28
CA ALA A 239 16.47 -2.87 5.67
C ALA A 239 15.22 -2.18 6.24
N HIS A 240 14.15 -2.16 5.44
CA HIS A 240 12.87 -1.64 5.89
C HIS A 240 12.34 -2.42 7.10
N GLY A 241 11.62 -1.74 8.00
CA GLY A 241 11.14 -2.35 9.25
C GLY A 241 10.17 -3.52 9.03
N THR A 242 9.51 -3.57 7.87
CA THR A 242 8.63 -4.68 7.48
C THR A 242 9.39 -5.99 7.35
N ASN A 243 10.64 -5.98 6.86
CA ASN A 243 11.41 -7.19 6.60
C ASN A 243 11.56 -8.03 7.88
N ALA A 244 11.93 -7.39 8.98
CA ALA A 244 12.07 -8.06 10.28
C ALA A 244 10.71 -8.53 10.83
N ALA A 245 9.66 -7.71 10.70
CA ALA A 245 8.31 -8.06 11.16
C ALA A 245 7.75 -9.27 10.38
N SER A 246 7.88 -9.26 9.05
CA SER A 246 7.46 -10.32 8.14
C SER A 246 8.21 -11.63 8.42
N ALA A 247 9.52 -11.57 8.68
CA ALA A 247 10.32 -12.73 9.05
C ALA A 247 9.86 -13.36 10.38
N VAL A 248 9.61 -12.55 11.40
CA VAL A 248 9.07 -13.04 12.68
C VAL A 248 7.69 -13.65 12.49
N MET A 249 6.80 -13.01 11.71
CA MET A 249 5.48 -13.56 11.38
C MET A 249 5.56 -14.90 10.64
N ALA A 250 6.55 -15.07 9.75
CA ALA A 250 6.81 -16.34 9.05
C ALA A 250 7.39 -17.44 9.97
N GLY A 251 7.67 -17.13 11.23
CA GLY A 251 8.24 -18.03 12.23
C GLY A 251 9.75 -18.21 12.08
N MET A 252 10.45 -17.21 11.55
CA MET A 252 11.90 -17.19 11.40
C MET A 252 12.59 -16.44 12.54
N LYS A 253 13.86 -16.76 12.78
CA LYS A 253 14.73 -16.08 13.73
C LYS A 253 15.56 -15.01 13.02
N VAL A 254 15.25 -13.74 13.30
CA VAL A 254 15.98 -12.61 12.71
C VAL A 254 17.39 -12.48 13.32
N VAL A 255 18.38 -12.38 12.45
CA VAL A 255 19.77 -12.06 12.79
C VAL A 255 20.19 -10.85 11.97
N VAL A 256 20.39 -9.72 12.65
CA VAL A 256 20.76 -8.46 11.99
C VAL A 256 22.18 -8.56 11.45
N VAL A 257 22.45 -8.13 10.22
CA VAL A 257 23.77 -7.94 9.60
C VAL A 257 24.11 -6.45 9.65
N LYS A 258 25.36 -6.10 9.95
CA LYS A 258 25.78 -4.71 10.07
C LYS A 258 25.81 -4.00 8.71
N THR A 259 25.74 -2.68 8.77
CA THR A 259 26.04 -1.79 7.66
C THR A 259 27.48 -1.28 7.81
N ALA A 260 28.25 -1.27 6.72
CA ALA A 260 29.58 -0.67 6.65
C ALA A 260 29.52 0.87 6.71
N GLU A 261 30.67 1.53 6.87
CA GLU A 261 30.73 2.99 7.01
C GLU A 261 30.27 3.75 5.75
N ASP A 262 30.43 3.14 4.58
CA ASP A 262 29.98 3.64 3.28
C ASP A 262 28.50 3.35 2.99
N GLY A 263 27.79 2.72 3.92
CA GLY A 263 26.37 2.40 3.81
C GLY A 263 26.06 1.07 3.12
N GLU A 264 27.06 0.33 2.65
CA GLU A 264 26.85 -1.01 2.08
C GLU A 264 26.63 -2.08 3.16
N ILE A 265 26.29 -3.30 2.75
CA ILE A 265 26.28 -4.45 3.66
C ILE A 265 27.71 -4.73 4.14
N ASP A 266 27.92 -4.88 5.44
CA ASP A 266 29.21 -5.33 5.99
C ASP A 266 29.45 -6.80 5.61
N VAL A 267 30.24 -7.01 4.55
CA VAL A 267 30.51 -8.33 3.97
C VAL A 267 31.25 -9.26 4.94
N GLU A 268 32.12 -8.71 5.80
CA GLU A 268 32.85 -9.51 6.79
C GLU A 268 31.92 -10.01 7.89
N ASP A 269 31.07 -9.13 8.42
CA ASP A 269 30.04 -9.48 9.40
C ASP A 269 28.98 -10.42 8.81
N LEU A 270 28.59 -10.22 7.54
CA LEU A 270 27.72 -11.15 6.81
C LEU A 270 28.36 -12.54 6.74
N ARG A 271 29.62 -12.64 6.29
CA ARG A 271 30.33 -13.93 6.19
C ARG A 271 30.44 -14.62 7.54
N ALA A 272 30.74 -13.89 8.61
CA ALA A 272 30.78 -14.44 9.96
C ALA A 272 29.41 -14.99 10.41
N LYS A 273 28.31 -14.31 10.05
CA LYS A 273 26.94 -14.75 10.37
C LYS A 273 26.49 -15.93 9.53
N ILE A 274 26.85 -15.96 8.25
CA ILE A 274 26.62 -17.12 7.38
C ILE A 274 27.32 -18.34 7.96
N GLU A 275 28.60 -18.25 8.33
CA GLU A 275 29.34 -19.37 8.91
C GLU A 275 28.74 -19.84 10.24
N LYS A 276 28.44 -18.89 11.14
CA LYS A 276 27.84 -19.19 12.45
C LYS A 276 26.49 -19.88 12.36
N HIS A 277 25.69 -19.54 11.34
CA HIS A 277 24.32 -20.01 11.19
C HIS A 277 24.14 -20.97 10.00
N ARG A 278 25.23 -21.51 9.43
CA ARG A 278 25.21 -22.25 8.15
C ARG A 278 24.13 -23.34 8.07
N ASP A 279 24.02 -24.15 9.11
CA ASP A 279 23.08 -25.29 9.16
C ASP A 279 21.63 -24.87 9.46
N GLU A 280 21.43 -23.67 10.00
CA GLU A 280 20.12 -23.07 10.34
C GLU A 280 19.70 -21.97 9.34
N LEU A 281 20.56 -21.61 8.37
CA LEU A 281 20.35 -20.49 7.46
C LEU A 281 19.20 -20.81 6.50
N ALA A 282 18.12 -20.05 6.60
CA ALA A 282 16.96 -20.15 5.72
C ALA A 282 17.06 -19.16 4.57
N VAL A 283 17.31 -17.89 4.88
CA VAL A 283 17.18 -16.79 3.93
C VAL A 283 18.02 -15.58 4.32
N LEU A 284 18.52 -14.85 3.33
CA LEU A 284 18.98 -13.46 3.46
C LEU A 284 17.94 -12.55 2.80
N MET A 285 17.47 -11.53 3.51
CA MET A 285 16.67 -10.45 2.93
C MET A 285 17.57 -9.26 2.63
N ILE A 286 17.65 -8.85 1.36
CA ILE A 286 18.32 -7.62 0.93
C ILE A 286 17.33 -6.69 0.22
N THR A 287 17.66 -5.40 0.13
CA THR A 287 16.96 -4.45 -0.75
C THR A 287 17.96 -4.02 -1.81
N TYR A 288 17.57 -4.04 -3.09
CA TYR A 288 18.47 -3.64 -4.18
C TYR A 288 17.76 -2.72 -5.20
N PRO A 289 18.30 -1.51 -5.49
CA PRO A 289 19.38 -0.83 -4.74
C PRO A 289 19.01 -0.67 -3.27
N SER A 290 20.01 -0.50 -2.39
CA SER A 290 19.79 -0.47 -0.95
C SER A 290 18.86 0.68 -0.55
N THR A 291 18.34 0.63 0.67
CA THR A 291 17.56 1.73 1.27
C THR A 291 18.38 3.01 1.48
N HIS A 292 19.70 2.97 1.25
CA HIS A 292 20.56 4.15 1.19
C HIS A 292 20.57 4.81 -0.19
N GLY A 293 19.86 4.26 -1.18
CA GLY A 293 19.80 4.80 -2.53
C GLY A 293 21.07 4.54 -3.35
N VAL A 294 21.81 3.46 -3.07
CA VAL A 294 23.06 3.11 -3.78
C VAL A 294 23.03 1.70 -4.36
N PHE A 295 23.73 1.52 -5.48
CA PHE A 295 23.95 0.20 -6.08
C PHE A 295 25.20 -0.45 -5.47
N GLU A 296 25.01 -1.55 -4.74
CA GLU A 296 26.12 -2.34 -4.18
C GLU A 296 26.82 -3.16 -5.29
N GLU A 297 28.14 -2.99 -5.46
CA GLU A 297 28.90 -3.65 -6.54
C GLU A 297 28.97 -5.18 -6.41
N HIS A 298 28.83 -5.70 -5.17
CA HIS A 298 29.07 -7.10 -4.81
C HIS A 298 27.79 -7.92 -4.55
N VAL A 299 26.61 -7.44 -4.98
CA VAL A 299 25.32 -8.09 -4.67
C VAL A 299 25.26 -9.55 -5.15
N ALA A 300 25.84 -9.88 -6.32
CA ALA A 300 25.85 -11.24 -6.83
C ALA A 300 26.74 -12.18 -5.99
N ASP A 301 27.88 -11.68 -5.51
CA ASP A 301 28.78 -12.44 -4.63
C ASP A 301 28.16 -12.68 -3.25
N ILE A 302 27.37 -11.72 -2.76
CA ILE A 302 26.55 -11.86 -1.54
C ILE A 302 25.51 -12.96 -1.71
N CYS A 303 24.77 -12.96 -2.83
CA CYS A 303 23.79 -14.00 -3.14
C CYS A 303 24.45 -15.39 -3.20
N ALA A 304 25.58 -15.50 -3.91
CA ALA A 304 26.31 -16.76 -4.05
C ALA A 304 26.77 -17.33 -2.70
N GLN A 305 27.28 -16.49 -1.79
CA GLN A 305 27.69 -16.92 -0.44
C GLN A 305 26.51 -17.49 0.39
N VAL A 306 25.31 -16.93 0.24
CA VAL A 306 24.10 -17.44 0.91
C VAL A 306 23.68 -18.78 0.31
N HIS A 307 23.72 -18.90 -1.01
CA HIS A 307 23.41 -20.16 -1.72
C HIS A 307 24.40 -21.27 -1.37
N ASP A 308 25.70 -20.99 -1.29
CA ASP A 308 26.75 -21.94 -0.87
C ASP A 308 26.54 -22.47 0.56
N ALA A 309 25.85 -21.70 1.41
CA ALA A 309 25.46 -22.07 2.76
C ALA A 309 24.10 -22.79 2.84
N GLY A 310 23.41 -22.98 1.70
CA GLY A 310 22.10 -23.62 1.62
C GLY A 310 20.93 -22.69 1.94
N GLY A 311 21.17 -21.38 2.08
CA GLY A 311 20.12 -20.38 2.23
C GLY A 311 19.45 -20.02 0.89
N GLN A 312 18.40 -19.21 0.97
CA GLN A 312 17.75 -18.55 -0.16
C GLN A 312 17.96 -17.04 -0.10
N VAL A 313 17.73 -16.33 -1.20
CA VAL A 313 17.85 -14.87 -1.26
C VAL A 313 16.49 -14.24 -1.56
N TYR A 314 16.02 -13.46 -0.61
CA TYR A 314 14.87 -12.59 -0.77
C TYR A 314 15.36 -11.18 -1.14
N VAL A 315 14.95 -10.67 -2.29
CA VAL A 315 15.24 -9.28 -2.71
C VAL A 315 13.96 -8.47 -2.55
N ASP A 316 13.94 -7.55 -1.60
CA ASP A 316 12.90 -6.55 -1.45
C ASP A 316 12.87 -5.65 -2.69
N GLY A 317 11.77 -5.72 -3.43
CA GLY A 317 11.56 -5.03 -4.69
C GLY A 317 10.86 -3.69 -4.56
N ALA A 318 10.80 -3.08 -3.37
CA ALA A 318 10.29 -1.72 -3.20
C ALA A 318 11.04 -0.70 -4.07
N ASN A 319 12.34 -0.91 -4.27
CA ASN A 319 13.22 -0.03 -5.03
C ASN A 319 13.34 -0.43 -6.52
N LEU A 320 12.42 -1.23 -7.05
CA LEU A 320 12.49 -1.72 -8.43
C LEU A 320 12.43 -0.59 -9.47
N ASN A 321 11.96 0.62 -9.12
CA ASN A 321 11.95 1.75 -10.05
C ASN A 321 13.36 2.11 -10.57
N ALA A 322 14.41 1.76 -9.82
CA ALA A 322 15.81 1.91 -10.24
C ALA A 322 16.32 0.77 -11.15
N LEU A 323 15.56 -0.30 -11.35
CA LEU A 323 16.02 -1.53 -12.02
C LEU A 323 15.27 -1.87 -13.31
N VAL A 324 13.98 -1.52 -13.45
CA VAL A 324 13.15 -2.00 -14.56
C VAL A 324 13.80 -1.69 -15.92
N GLY A 325 14.05 -2.74 -16.71
CA GLY A 325 14.68 -2.62 -18.04
C GLY A 325 16.20 -2.42 -18.03
N LEU A 326 16.84 -2.35 -16.86
CA LEU A 326 18.30 -2.26 -16.68
C LEU A 326 18.90 -3.51 -16.01
N ALA A 327 18.25 -4.03 -14.98
CA ALA A 327 18.68 -5.23 -14.25
C ALA A 327 17.47 -6.04 -13.77
N LYS A 328 17.69 -7.33 -13.52
CA LYS A 328 16.63 -8.29 -13.15
C LYS A 328 17.03 -9.02 -11.86
N PRO A 329 16.32 -8.85 -10.73
CA PRO A 329 16.59 -9.53 -9.46
C PRO A 329 16.83 -11.02 -9.57
N GLY A 330 16.01 -11.73 -10.36
CA GLY A 330 16.21 -13.15 -10.56
C GLY A 330 17.59 -13.47 -11.11
N HIS A 331 18.14 -12.66 -12.02
CA HIS A 331 19.36 -12.96 -12.77
C HIS A 331 20.65 -12.69 -11.98
N PHE A 332 20.61 -11.86 -10.93
CA PHE A 332 21.78 -11.58 -10.08
C PHE A 332 21.75 -12.35 -8.74
N GLY A 333 20.88 -13.34 -8.61
CA GLY A 333 20.89 -14.28 -7.49
C GLY A 333 19.68 -14.19 -6.55
N GLY A 334 18.68 -13.35 -6.83
CA GLY A 334 17.42 -13.37 -6.10
C GLY A 334 16.62 -14.64 -6.39
N ASP A 335 16.12 -15.30 -5.35
CA ASP A 335 15.20 -16.45 -5.47
C ASP A 335 13.74 -16.00 -5.42
N VAL A 336 13.46 -14.93 -4.68
CA VAL A 336 12.12 -14.39 -4.47
C VAL A 336 12.17 -12.88 -4.24
N SER A 337 11.18 -12.16 -4.76
CA SER A 337 10.93 -10.75 -4.46
C SER A 337 9.45 -10.49 -4.32
N HIS A 338 9.08 -9.58 -3.43
CA HIS A 338 7.84 -8.84 -3.64
C HIS A 338 8.07 -7.61 -4.52
N LEU A 339 6.98 -7.08 -5.06
CA LEU A 339 6.95 -5.84 -5.83
C LEU A 339 5.92 -4.91 -5.21
N ASN A 340 6.19 -3.61 -5.11
CA ASN A 340 5.14 -2.65 -4.73
C ASN A 340 4.49 -2.09 -5.99
N LEU A 341 3.33 -2.63 -6.39
CA LEU A 341 2.60 -2.09 -7.54
C LEU A 341 2.15 -0.63 -7.31
N HIS A 342 1.95 -0.27 -6.05
CA HIS A 342 1.60 1.08 -5.56
C HIS A 342 2.80 2.02 -5.39
N LYS A 343 3.97 1.59 -5.84
CA LYS A 343 5.17 2.42 -5.98
C LYS A 343 5.60 2.39 -7.44
N THR A 344 6.24 1.30 -7.85
CA THR A 344 6.88 1.19 -9.17
C THR A 344 5.88 1.12 -10.34
N PHE A 345 4.66 0.61 -10.12
CA PHE A 345 3.71 0.30 -11.19
C PHE A 345 2.36 1.05 -11.06
N CYS A 346 2.43 2.30 -10.57
CA CYS A 346 1.41 3.34 -10.69
C CYS A 346 0.09 3.14 -9.94
N ILE A 347 -0.12 2.07 -9.16
CA ILE A 347 -1.29 2.05 -8.25
C ILE A 347 -1.20 3.26 -7.30
N PRO A 348 -2.28 4.04 -7.12
CA PRO A 348 -2.22 5.26 -6.32
C PRO A 348 -1.97 4.95 -4.85
N HIS A 349 -1.19 5.81 -4.20
CA HIS A 349 -0.87 5.69 -2.78
C HIS A 349 -2.10 5.89 -1.87
N GLY A 350 -3.12 6.60 -2.34
CA GLY A 350 -4.45 6.72 -1.70
C GLY A 350 -4.47 7.27 -0.27
N GLY A 351 -3.42 7.98 0.15
CA GLY A 351 -3.27 8.46 1.53
C GLY A 351 -2.86 7.38 2.54
N GLY A 352 -2.37 6.22 2.08
CA GLY A 352 -1.95 5.10 2.93
C GLY A 352 -2.46 3.72 2.49
N GLY A 353 -2.91 3.59 1.25
CA GLY A 353 -3.49 2.39 0.67
C GLY A 353 -4.59 2.74 -0.34
N PRO A 354 -4.95 1.84 -1.26
CA PRO A 354 -4.62 0.42 -1.28
C PRO A 354 -3.24 0.10 -1.88
N GLY A 355 -2.75 -1.12 -1.65
CA GLY A 355 -1.58 -1.67 -2.32
C GLY A 355 -1.85 -3.04 -2.94
N VAL A 356 -0.91 -3.50 -3.75
CA VAL A 356 -0.76 -4.91 -4.16
C VAL A 356 0.72 -5.22 -4.11
N GLY A 357 1.06 -6.39 -3.55
CA GLY A 357 2.43 -6.85 -3.31
C GLY A 357 2.73 -8.17 -3.99
N PRO A 358 2.66 -8.30 -5.33
CA PRO A 358 2.90 -9.58 -5.97
C PRO A 358 4.27 -10.12 -5.63
N VAL A 359 4.35 -11.44 -5.50
CA VAL A 359 5.59 -12.15 -5.20
C VAL A 359 6.06 -12.92 -6.42
N GLY A 360 7.21 -12.54 -6.97
CA GLY A 360 7.92 -13.23 -8.04
C GLY A 360 8.93 -14.21 -7.46
N VAL A 361 9.01 -15.41 -8.02
CA VAL A 361 9.88 -16.49 -7.55
C VAL A 361 10.58 -17.23 -8.68
N ARG A 362 11.75 -17.79 -8.36
CA ARG A 362 12.41 -18.81 -9.17
C ARG A 362 11.63 -20.12 -9.12
N SER A 363 11.84 -20.93 -10.17
CA SER A 363 11.05 -22.14 -10.45
C SER A 363 10.99 -23.15 -9.29
N HIS A 364 12.05 -23.28 -8.49
CA HIS A 364 12.09 -24.20 -7.34
C HIS A 364 11.21 -23.76 -6.17
N LEU A 365 10.87 -22.46 -6.07
CA LEU A 365 9.96 -21.93 -5.06
C LEU A 365 8.49 -21.87 -5.54
N ALA A 366 8.24 -22.00 -6.84
CA ALA A 366 6.90 -21.91 -7.44
C ALA A 366 5.86 -22.87 -6.82
N PRO A 367 6.18 -24.13 -6.45
CA PRO A 367 5.22 -25.03 -5.81
C PRO A 367 4.72 -24.55 -4.43
N TYR A 368 5.41 -23.59 -3.80
CA TYR A 368 5.12 -23.09 -2.46
C TYR A 368 4.50 -21.69 -2.48
N LEU A 369 4.18 -21.15 -3.66
CA LEU A 369 3.42 -19.89 -3.77
C LEU A 369 2.04 -20.02 -3.09
N PRO A 370 1.44 -18.89 -2.65
CA PRO A 370 0.10 -18.90 -2.07
C PRO A 370 -0.96 -19.54 -2.98
N ASN A 371 -1.95 -20.20 -2.37
CA ASN A 371 -3.12 -20.73 -3.07
C ASN A 371 -4.42 -20.34 -2.36
N HIS A 372 -5.58 -20.73 -2.89
CA HIS A 372 -6.86 -20.37 -2.26
C HIS A 372 -7.87 -21.53 -2.27
N PRO A 373 -8.47 -21.90 -1.11
CA PRO A 373 -9.35 -23.08 -1.02
C PRO A 373 -10.66 -22.93 -1.80
N LEU A 374 -11.15 -21.70 -1.98
CA LEU A 374 -12.38 -21.41 -2.74
C LEU A 374 -12.13 -21.18 -4.24
N GLN A 375 -10.87 -21.21 -4.69
CA GLN A 375 -10.53 -21.01 -6.10
C GLN A 375 -9.27 -21.80 -6.45
N PRO A 376 -9.41 -23.08 -6.84
CA PRO A 376 -8.27 -23.96 -7.13
C PRO A 376 -7.37 -23.49 -8.28
N ALA A 377 -7.84 -22.59 -9.14
CA ALA A 377 -7.04 -21.98 -10.20
C ALA A 377 -6.08 -20.89 -9.68
N ALA A 378 -6.25 -20.42 -8.45
CA ALA A 378 -5.39 -19.42 -7.84
C ALA A 378 -4.24 -20.10 -7.09
N GLY A 379 -3.09 -20.24 -7.76
CA GLY A 379 -1.87 -20.80 -7.19
C GLY A 379 -1.75 -22.34 -7.24
N PRO A 380 -0.60 -22.89 -6.80
CA PRO A 380 -0.34 -24.33 -6.84
C PRO A 380 -1.13 -25.08 -5.75
N GLN A 381 -1.52 -26.33 -6.00
CA GLN A 381 -2.18 -27.17 -4.98
C GLN A 381 -1.32 -27.42 -3.74
N THR A 382 0.00 -27.43 -3.89
CA THR A 382 1.00 -27.59 -2.82
C THR A 382 1.33 -26.28 -2.09
N GLY A 383 0.66 -25.18 -2.46
CA GLY A 383 0.90 -23.86 -1.91
C GLY A 383 0.67 -23.77 -0.40
N VAL A 384 1.22 -22.72 0.20
CA VAL A 384 1.23 -22.50 1.66
C VAL A 384 -0.13 -22.13 2.26
N GLY A 385 -1.20 -22.07 1.45
CA GLY A 385 -2.51 -21.60 1.85
C GLY A 385 -2.77 -20.13 1.47
N PRO A 386 -3.94 -19.59 1.86
CA PRO A 386 -4.32 -18.21 1.58
C PRO A 386 -3.55 -17.23 2.46
N ILE A 387 -2.89 -16.26 1.82
CA ILE A 387 -2.28 -15.07 2.43
C ILE A 387 -3.27 -13.90 2.46
N SER A 388 -4.15 -13.83 1.46
CA SER A 388 -5.22 -12.85 1.36
C SER A 388 -6.57 -13.55 1.36
N ALA A 389 -7.62 -12.82 1.78
CA ALA A 389 -8.98 -13.36 1.83
C ALA A 389 -9.59 -13.66 0.44
N ALA A 390 -9.11 -13.01 -0.62
CA ALA A 390 -9.52 -13.24 -2.00
C ALA A 390 -8.39 -13.89 -2.80
N PRO A 391 -8.69 -14.68 -3.85
CA PRO A 391 -7.70 -15.54 -4.51
C PRO A 391 -6.57 -14.78 -5.22
N TRP A 392 -6.87 -13.55 -5.67
CA TRP A 392 -5.91 -12.62 -6.29
C TRP A 392 -5.90 -11.26 -5.57
N GLY A 393 -6.11 -11.27 -4.25
CA GLY A 393 -6.09 -10.05 -3.42
C GLY A 393 -7.06 -8.97 -3.93
N SER A 394 -6.55 -7.75 -4.09
CA SER A 394 -7.31 -6.60 -4.58
C SER A 394 -7.37 -6.57 -6.12
N ALA A 395 -8.00 -7.57 -6.74
CA ALA A 395 -8.02 -7.71 -8.21
C ALA A 395 -8.56 -6.47 -8.95
N GLY A 396 -9.50 -5.73 -8.33
CA GLY A 396 -10.10 -4.48 -8.84
C GLY A 396 -9.12 -3.41 -9.30
N ILE A 397 -7.91 -3.36 -8.72
CA ILE A 397 -6.91 -2.32 -9.00
C ILE A 397 -5.74 -2.82 -9.87
N LEU A 398 -5.72 -4.10 -10.25
CA LEU A 398 -4.72 -4.64 -11.18
C LEU A 398 -4.73 -4.02 -12.59
N PRO A 399 -5.86 -3.54 -13.14
CA PRO A 399 -5.85 -2.86 -14.43
C PRO A 399 -4.92 -1.65 -14.53
N ILE A 400 -4.62 -0.99 -13.41
CA ILE A 400 -3.71 0.15 -13.36
C ILE A 400 -2.30 -0.28 -13.81
N SER A 401 -1.70 -1.23 -13.09
CA SER A 401 -0.34 -1.71 -13.40
C SER A 401 -0.29 -2.46 -14.72
N TRP A 402 -1.34 -3.20 -15.08
CA TRP A 402 -1.44 -3.83 -16.40
C TRP A 402 -1.39 -2.77 -17.52
N SER A 403 -2.13 -1.66 -17.37
CA SER A 403 -2.17 -0.58 -18.35
C SER A 403 -0.82 0.13 -18.46
N TYR A 404 -0.20 0.47 -17.33
CA TYR A 404 1.13 1.09 -17.31
C TYR A 404 2.17 0.25 -18.07
N VAL A 405 2.30 -1.03 -17.72
CA VAL A 405 3.27 -1.94 -18.36
C VAL A 405 2.91 -2.16 -19.84
N ARG A 406 1.62 -2.14 -20.19
CA ARG A 406 1.17 -2.27 -21.59
C ARG A 406 1.49 -1.05 -22.44
N LEU A 407 1.21 0.14 -21.94
CA LEU A 407 1.36 1.41 -22.65
C LEU A 407 2.83 1.82 -22.76
N MET A 408 3.60 1.64 -21.70
CA MET A 408 5.03 1.98 -21.69
C MET A 408 5.85 1.03 -22.58
N GLY A 409 5.52 -0.26 -22.58
CA GLY A 409 6.36 -1.28 -23.23
C GLY A 409 7.78 -1.34 -22.64
N GLY A 410 8.64 -2.20 -23.19
CA GLY A 410 10.00 -2.37 -22.67
C GLY A 410 10.87 -1.11 -22.75
N GLU A 411 10.78 -0.37 -23.87
CA GLU A 411 11.55 0.86 -24.05
C GLU A 411 11.12 1.98 -23.12
N GLY A 412 9.80 2.19 -22.96
CA GLY A 412 9.26 3.20 -22.05
C GLY A 412 9.59 2.89 -20.59
N LEU A 413 9.45 1.63 -20.17
CA LEU A 413 9.81 1.22 -18.81
C LEU A 413 11.31 1.43 -18.51
N LYS A 414 12.18 1.05 -19.45
CA LYS A 414 13.62 1.32 -19.32
C LYS A 414 13.91 2.82 -19.24
N ARG A 415 13.24 3.62 -20.07
CA ARG A 415 13.42 5.08 -20.07
C ARG A 415 12.94 5.70 -18.76
N ALA A 416 11.82 5.25 -18.21
CA ALA A 416 11.31 5.68 -16.92
C ALA A 416 12.38 5.47 -15.83
N THR A 417 12.92 4.26 -15.71
CA THR A 417 14.01 3.98 -14.77
C THR A 417 15.24 4.87 -14.97
N GLN A 418 15.67 5.08 -16.22
CA GLN A 418 16.81 5.97 -16.52
C GLN A 418 16.56 7.41 -16.08
N VAL A 419 15.34 7.92 -16.26
CA VAL A 419 14.98 9.28 -15.86
C VAL A 419 14.85 9.37 -14.34
N ALA A 420 14.28 8.37 -13.66
CA ALA A 420 14.24 8.36 -12.19
C ALA A 420 15.64 8.46 -11.57
N VAL A 421 16.60 7.67 -12.08
CA VAL A 421 18.01 7.74 -11.64
C VAL A 421 18.64 9.08 -12.01
N LEU A 422 18.37 9.61 -13.21
CA LEU A 422 18.86 10.93 -13.62
C LEU A 422 18.36 12.05 -12.71
N SER A 423 17.05 12.08 -12.41
CA SER A 423 16.41 13.10 -11.58
C SER A 423 16.98 13.09 -10.15
N ALA A 424 17.18 11.91 -9.56
CA ALA A 424 17.76 11.78 -8.23
C ALA A 424 19.21 12.28 -8.20
N ASN A 425 20.03 11.91 -9.20
CA ASN A 425 21.40 12.41 -9.32
C ASN A 425 21.44 13.92 -9.59
N TYR A 426 20.48 14.46 -10.35
CA TYR A 426 20.37 15.90 -10.56
C TYR A 426 20.15 16.65 -9.24
N ILE A 427 19.18 16.21 -8.43
CA ILE A 427 18.93 16.77 -7.10
C ILE A 427 20.17 16.62 -6.21
N ALA A 428 20.75 15.42 -6.14
CA ALA A 428 21.93 15.16 -5.31
C ALA A 428 23.07 16.14 -5.67
N LYS A 429 23.36 16.33 -6.97
CA LYS A 429 24.42 17.23 -7.44
C LYS A 429 24.10 18.71 -7.23
N ARG A 430 22.82 19.10 -7.30
CA ARG A 430 22.38 20.46 -6.98
C ARG A 430 22.50 20.80 -5.50
N LEU A 431 22.27 19.81 -4.62
CA LEU A 431 22.28 20.00 -3.17
C LEU A 431 23.64 19.75 -2.52
N GLU A 432 24.53 18.96 -3.14
CA GLU A 432 25.86 18.59 -2.63
C GLU A 432 26.71 19.78 -2.09
N PRO A 433 26.73 20.97 -2.72
CA PRO A 433 27.46 22.12 -2.18
C PRO A 433 26.89 22.70 -0.89
N HIS A 434 25.63 22.39 -0.57
CA HIS A 434 24.87 22.99 0.53
C HIS A 434 24.67 22.00 1.67
N PHE A 435 24.48 20.73 1.33
CA PHE A 435 24.26 19.63 2.26
C PHE A 435 25.08 18.41 1.86
N PRO A 436 25.70 17.69 2.80
CA PRO A 436 26.36 16.43 2.49
C PRO A 436 25.35 15.41 1.95
N VAL A 437 25.67 14.78 0.83
CA VAL A 437 25.01 13.55 0.36
C VAL A 437 25.65 12.39 1.15
N LEU A 438 24.85 11.71 1.96
CA LEU A 438 25.40 10.80 2.98
C LEU A 438 26.08 9.57 2.39
N TYR A 439 25.47 8.96 1.37
CA TYR A 439 25.96 7.76 0.71
C TYR A 439 25.93 7.93 -0.80
N THR A 440 26.97 7.44 -1.48
CA THR A 440 27.07 7.41 -2.94
C THR A 440 27.78 6.15 -3.38
N GLY A 441 27.34 5.58 -4.50
CA GLY A 441 28.07 4.49 -5.16
C GLY A 441 29.24 5.01 -6.03
N PRO A 442 29.75 4.14 -6.92
CA PRO A 442 30.82 4.47 -7.84
C PRO A 442 30.58 5.78 -8.62
N ALA A 443 31.66 6.54 -8.83
CA ALA A 443 31.63 7.87 -9.45
C ALA A 443 30.79 8.94 -8.71
N ASN A 444 30.55 8.76 -7.40
CA ASN A 444 29.75 9.67 -6.56
C ASN A 444 28.32 9.85 -7.10
N LEU A 445 27.73 8.75 -7.58
CA LEU A 445 26.37 8.69 -8.11
C LEU A 445 25.45 7.93 -7.14
N VAL A 446 24.18 8.30 -7.17
CA VAL A 446 23.10 7.61 -6.45
C VAL A 446 22.25 6.80 -7.43
N ALA A 447 21.33 5.99 -6.91
CA ALA A 447 20.32 5.28 -7.70
C ALA A 447 19.13 6.22 -7.98
N HIS A 448 17.90 5.78 -7.69
CA HIS A 448 16.67 6.58 -7.84
C HIS A 448 16.35 7.52 -6.67
N GLU A 449 17.16 7.52 -5.60
CA GLU A 449 16.94 8.33 -4.41
C GLU A 449 18.28 8.70 -3.77
N CYS A 450 18.31 9.76 -2.95
CA CYS A 450 19.51 10.18 -2.22
C CYS A 450 19.18 10.57 -0.78
N ILE A 451 20.18 10.47 0.11
CA ILE A 451 20.07 10.88 1.51
C ILE A 451 20.87 12.17 1.74
N ILE A 452 20.18 13.19 2.24
CA ILE A 452 20.75 14.48 2.64
C ILE A 452 20.96 14.50 4.16
N ASP A 453 22.22 14.67 4.57
CA ASP A 453 22.61 14.65 5.97
C ASP A 453 22.50 16.03 6.64
N LEU A 454 21.50 16.17 7.51
CA LEU A 454 21.29 17.40 8.30
C LEU A 454 21.96 17.34 9.68
N ARG A 455 22.46 16.19 10.12
CA ARG A 455 22.98 16.01 11.49
C ARG A 455 24.15 16.95 11.82
N PRO A 456 25.11 17.22 10.92
CA PRO A 456 26.15 18.22 11.18
C PRO A 456 25.59 19.62 11.40
N LEU A 457 24.57 20.01 10.62
CA LEU A 457 23.90 21.29 10.76
C LEU A 457 23.12 21.35 12.08
N THR A 458 22.37 20.31 12.43
CA THR A 458 21.66 20.23 13.70
C THR A 458 22.60 20.38 14.89
N LYS A 459 23.76 19.71 14.87
CA LYS A 459 24.77 19.86 15.93
C LYS A 459 25.35 21.27 16.02
N ALA A 460 25.51 21.94 14.89
CA ALA A 460 26.12 23.27 14.81
C ALA A 460 25.14 24.41 15.16
N THR A 461 23.87 24.29 14.79
CA THR A 461 22.89 25.39 14.85
C THR A 461 21.70 25.12 15.74
N GLY A 462 21.46 23.87 16.13
CA GLY A 462 20.25 23.44 16.84
C GLY A 462 19.02 23.24 15.96
N VAL A 463 19.09 23.56 14.65
CA VAL A 463 17.97 23.34 13.71
C VAL A 463 17.83 21.85 13.42
N SER A 464 16.66 21.30 13.70
CA SER A 464 16.37 19.87 13.53
C SER A 464 15.86 19.52 12.13
N VAL A 465 15.84 18.21 11.82
CA VAL A 465 15.18 17.69 10.61
C VAL A 465 13.68 18.03 10.58
N ASP A 466 13.01 18.04 11.73
CA ASP A 466 11.60 18.43 11.84
C ASP A 466 11.40 19.90 11.45
N ASP A 467 12.31 20.79 11.86
CA ASP A 467 12.23 22.21 11.49
C ASP A 467 12.32 22.39 9.98
N VAL A 468 13.26 21.70 9.31
CA VAL A 468 13.41 21.72 7.84
C VAL A 468 12.16 21.16 7.16
N ALA A 469 11.65 20.02 7.63
CA ALA A 469 10.48 19.38 7.05
C ALA A 469 9.21 20.20 7.20
N LYS A 470 8.99 20.84 8.37
CA LYS A 470 7.87 21.75 8.55
C LYS A 470 8.04 23.02 7.72
N ARG A 471 9.28 23.51 7.57
CA ARG A 471 9.56 24.69 6.76
C ARG A 471 9.30 24.46 5.28
N LEU A 472 9.55 23.26 4.75
CA LEU A 472 9.22 22.92 3.35
C LEU A 472 7.74 23.10 3.01
N ILE A 473 6.83 22.95 3.99
CA ILE A 473 5.40 23.22 3.80
C ILE A 473 5.15 24.69 3.44
N ASP A 474 5.91 25.62 4.04
CA ASP A 474 5.81 27.03 3.72
C ASP A 474 6.34 27.36 2.31
N TYR A 475 7.28 26.54 1.81
CA TYR A 475 7.76 26.57 0.42
C TYR A 475 6.83 25.82 -0.55
N GLY A 476 5.74 25.22 -0.06
CA GLY A 476 4.76 24.53 -0.88
C GLY A 476 5.17 23.12 -1.28
N PHE A 477 5.88 22.40 -0.40
CA PHE A 477 6.26 21.00 -0.59
C PHE A 477 5.82 20.14 0.60
N HIS A 478 5.43 18.90 0.30
CA HIS A 478 5.49 17.84 1.30
C HIS A 478 6.96 17.49 1.57
N ALA A 479 7.30 17.19 2.83
CA ALA A 479 8.67 16.82 3.18
C ALA A 479 9.07 15.46 2.54
N PRO A 480 10.37 15.26 2.22
CA PRO A 480 10.91 13.94 1.91
C PRO A 480 10.77 12.97 3.08
N THR A 481 11.14 11.71 2.87
CA THR A 481 11.12 10.70 3.94
C THR A 481 12.08 11.12 5.04
N MET A 482 11.58 11.19 6.28
CA MET A 482 12.31 11.74 7.42
C MET A 482 12.88 10.65 8.31
N SER A 483 14.13 10.83 8.75
CA SER A 483 14.77 10.02 9.80
C SER A 483 14.80 8.50 9.56
N PHE A 484 14.65 8.08 8.30
CA PHE A 484 14.77 6.70 7.86
C PHE A 484 15.47 6.68 6.48
N PRO A 485 16.40 5.74 6.25
CA PRO A 485 16.92 4.71 7.17
C PRO A 485 17.88 5.26 8.24
N VAL A 486 18.30 6.53 8.14
CA VAL A 486 19.20 7.17 9.10
C VAL A 486 18.46 8.25 9.88
N ALA A 487 18.51 8.18 11.21
CA ALA A 487 17.88 9.19 12.07
C ALA A 487 18.48 10.58 11.85
N GLY A 488 17.64 11.61 11.73
CA GLY A 488 18.08 13.00 11.54
C GLY A 488 18.45 13.39 10.11
N THR A 489 18.12 12.56 9.10
CA THR A 489 18.35 12.85 7.68
C THR A 489 17.04 12.96 6.89
N LEU A 490 17.14 13.42 5.64
CA LEU A 490 16.04 13.40 4.66
C LEU A 490 16.42 12.48 3.49
N MET A 491 15.52 11.58 3.10
CA MET A 491 15.67 10.73 1.93
C MET A 491 14.70 11.15 0.82
N ILE A 492 15.27 11.46 -0.35
CA ILE A 492 14.62 12.20 -1.43
C ILE A 492 14.54 11.31 -2.67
N GLU A 493 13.33 11.05 -3.15
CA GLU A 493 13.07 10.31 -4.39
C GLU A 493 12.13 11.13 -5.29
N PRO A 494 12.63 11.74 -6.38
CA PRO A 494 11.81 12.59 -7.26
C PRO A 494 10.97 11.82 -8.28
N THR A 495 11.34 10.57 -8.58
CA THR A 495 10.80 9.76 -9.67
C THR A 495 11.07 10.34 -11.08
N GLU A 496 10.60 9.62 -12.10
CA GLU A 496 10.67 10.01 -13.50
C GLU A 496 9.55 10.93 -13.98
N SER A 497 8.53 11.15 -13.15
CA SER A 497 7.30 11.84 -13.56
C SER A 497 7.38 13.35 -13.39
N GLU A 498 8.29 13.83 -12.56
CA GLU A 498 8.48 15.24 -12.27
C GLU A 498 9.39 15.89 -13.31
N ASP A 499 8.98 17.08 -13.78
CA ASP A 499 9.75 17.83 -14.75
C ASP A 499 10.91 18.60 -14.09
N LEU A 500 11.83 19.11 -14.92
CA LEU A 500 13.02 19.82 -14.44
C LEU A 500 12.68 21.06 -13.61
N ALA A 501 11.59 21.77 -13.96
CA ALA A 501 11.20 23.00 -13.26
C ALA A 501 10.77 22.69 -11.83
N GLU A 502 10.06 21.58 -11.62
CA GLU A 502 9.67 21.13 -10.29
C GLU A 502 10.85 20.64 -9.46
N LEU A 503 11.80 19.91 -10.07
CA LEU A 503 13.05 19.53 -9.41
C LEU A 503 13.86 20.77 -8.99
N ASP A 504 13.93 21.78 -9.85
CA ASP A 504 14.60 23.04 -9.58
C ASP A 504 13.94 23.79 -8.41
N ARG A 505 12.60 23.90 -8.42
CA ARG A 505 11.83 24.55 -7.35
C ARG A 505 12.11 23.90 -5.99
N PHE A 506 12.16 22.57 -5.93
CA PHE A 506 12.50 21.86 -4.70
C PHE A 506 13.95 22.09 -4.27
N CYS A 507 14.91 22.04 -5.20
CA CYS A 507 16.31 22.33 -4.89
C CYS A 507 16.51 23.76 -4.39
N GLU A 508 15.86 24.74 -5.01
CA GLU A 508 15.89 26.14 -4.60
C GLU A 508 15.28 26.35 -3.21
N ALA A 509 14.17 25.67 -2.89
CA ALA A 509 13.60 25.69 -1.55
C ALA A 509 14.58 25.14 -0.49
N MET A 510 15.21 24.00 -0.77
CA MET A 510 16.22 23.42 0.12
C MET A 510 17.45 24.33 0.30
N ILE A 511 17.92 24.97 -0.78
CA ILE A 511 19.04 25.93 -0.73
C ILE A 511 18.66 27.20 0.03
N ALA A 512 17.44 27.69 -0.12
CA ALA A 512 16.94 28.82 0.65
C ALA A 512 16.85 28.48 2.15
N ILE A 513 16.34 27.29 2.48
CA ILE A 513 16.33 26.77 3.85
C ILE A 513 17.76 26.63 4.40
N ARG A 514 18.74 26.21 3.58
CA ARG A 514 20.15 26.19 4.01
C ARG A 514 20.62 27.56 4.46
N ALA A 515 20.26 28.63 3.74
CA ALA A 515 20.60 30.00 4.11
C ALA A 515 19.85 30.47 5.37
N GLU A 516 18.60 30.05 5.56
CA GLU A 516 17.85 30.27 6.81
C GLU A 516 18.57 29.63 8.02
N ILE A 517 19.10 28.41 7.85
CA ILE A 517 19.89 27.72 8.88
C ILE A 517 21.17 28.51 9.22
N GLU A 518 21.81 29.18 8.24
CA GLU A 518 22.99 30.02 8.50
C GLU A 518 22.64 31.27 9.32
N LYS A 519 21.48 31.87 9.09
CA LYS A 519 21.02 33.00 9.88
C LYS A 519 20.83 32.62 11.34
N VAL A 520 20.30 31.42 11.61
CA VAL A 520 20.22 30.89 12.99
C VAL A 520 21.62 30.59 13.54
N GLY A 521 22.47 29.87 12.80
CA GLY A 521 23.81 29.48 13.25
C GLY A 521 24.77 30.66 13.49
N SER A 522 24.59 31.77 12.76
CA SER A 522 25.35 33.02 12.95
C SER A 522 24.79 33.93 14.04
N GLY A 523 23.59 33.62 14.57
CA GLY A 523 22.89 34.46 15.54
C GLY A 523 22.17 35.67 14.93
N ALA A 524 22.08 35.77 13.60
CA ALA A 524 21.28 36.80 12.93
C ALA A 524 19.77 36.63 13.20
N TRP A 525 19.32 35.38 13.36
CA TRP A 525 18.00 35.04 13.89
C TRP A 525 18.11 34.33 15.24
N PRO A 526 17.22 34.64 16.20
CA PRO A 526 17.12 33.90 17.46
C PRO A 526 16.92 32.40 17.22
N ALA A 527 17.52 31.56 18.07
CA ALA A 527 17.42 30.11 17.92
C ALA A 527 16.01 29.55 18.18
N ASP A 528 15.24 30.24 19.03
CA ASP A 528 13.90 29.87 19.48
C ASP A 528 12.77 30.61 18.75
N ASP A 529 13.05 31.73 18.08
CA ASP A 529 12.08 32.51 17.31
C ASP A 529 12.61 32.88 15.92
N ASN A 530 12.31 32.01 14.95
CA ASN A 530 12.71 32.14 13.55
C ASN A 530 11.74 31.33 12.65
N PRO A 531 11.75 31.54 11.32
CA PRO A 531 10.81 30.85 10.43
C PRO A 531 10.90 29.31 10.47
N LEU A 532 12.08 28.73 10.68
CA LEU A 532 12.27 27.28 10.78
C LEU A 532 11.57 26.71 12.02
N ARG A 533 11.69 27.39 13.16
CA ARG A 533 11.05 27.01 14.42
C ARG A 533 9.55 27.29 14.40
N GLY A 534 9.17 28.40 13.78
CA GLY A 534 7.79 28.85 13.61
C GLY A 534 7.00 28.04 12.58
N ALA A 535 7.64 27.27 11.69
CA ALA A 535 6.94 26.53 10.66
C ALA A 535 6.11 25.33 11.21
N PRO A 536 4.98 24.97 10.57
CA PRO A 536 4.40 25.60 9.37
C PRO A 536 3.46 26.78 9.72
N HIS A 537 3.36 27.76 8.84
CA HIS A 537 2.60 29.00 9.06
C HIS A 537 1.20 28.94 8.46
N THR A 538 0.17 28.91 9.32
CA THR A 538 -1.25 28.87 8.92
C THR A 538 -1.75 30.24 8.51
N ALA A 539 -2.84 30.29 7.73
CA ALA A 539 -3.50 31.56 7.40
C ALA A 539 -3.97 32.31 8.65
N ASP A 540 -4.49 31.59 9.65
CA ASP A 540 -4.96 32.17 10.91
C ASP A 540 -3.84 32.84 11.71
N ALA A 541 -2.61 32.30 11.65
CA ALA A 541 -1.45 32.86 12.35
C ALA A 541 -1.07 34.26 11.83
N LEU A 542 -1.56 34.67 10.65
CA LEU A 542 -1.30 35.99 10.10
C LEU A 542 -2.19 37.08 10.71
N GLY A 543 -3.34 36.70 11.29
CA GLY A 543 -4.24 37.62 11.97
C GLY A 543 -3.65 38.11 13.30
N GLY A 544 -3.89 39.38 13.64
CA GLY A 544 -3.49 39.96 14.93
C GLY A 544 -2.13 40.67 14.96
N GLU A 545 -1.54 40.79 16.15
CA GLU A 545 -0.18 41.31 16.35
C GLU A 545 0.86 40.26 15.90
N TRP A 546 2.05 40.71 15.50
CA TRP A 546 3.10 39.83 14.96
C TRP A 546 4.39 40.02 15.74
N ASP A 547 4.51 39.28 16.83
CA ASP A 547 5.60 39.35 17.79
C ASP A 547 6.69 38.30 17.47
N HIS A 548 7.13 38.29 16.22
CA HIS A 548 8.21 37.41 15.75
C HIS A 548 9.41 38.24 15.26
N ALA A 549 10.62 37.70 15.42
CA ALA A 549 11.87 38.29 14.95
C ALA A 549 12.06 38.27 13.42
N TYR A 550 11.06 37.80 12.68
CA TYR A 550 11.01 37.71 11.23
C TYR A 550 9.67 38.24 10.73
N THR A 551 9.59 38.63 9.46
CA THR A 551 8.37 39.21 8.88
C THR A 551 7.35 38.16 8.49
N ARG A 552 6.08 38.57 8.35
CA ARG A 552 5.02 37.72 7.77
C ARG A 552 5.37 37.24 6.37
N GLU A 553 5.98 38.10 5.55
CA GLU A 553 6.39 37.75 4.19
C GLU A 553 7.44 36.63 4.20
N GLU A 554 8.48 36.76 5.04
CA GLU A 554 9.46 35.68 5.25
C GLU A 554 8.78 34.39 5.74
N ALA A 555 7.70 34.49 6.53
CA ALA A 555 6.98 33.34 7.04
C ALA A 555 6.22 32.57 5.95
N VAL A 556 5.42 33.24 5.12
CA VAL A 556 4.41 32.57 4.25
C VAL A 556 4.65 32.71 2.75
N PHE A 557 5.48 33.66 2.33
CA PHE A 557 5.88 33.85 0.93
C PHE A 557 7.41 33.82 0.78
N PRO A 558 8.08 32.74 1.20
CA PRO A 558 9.51 32.62 0.95
C PRO A 558 9.78 32.53 -0.56
N ALA A 559 11.05 32.68 -0.94
CA ALA A 559 11.46 32.70 -2.35
C ALA A 559 10.92 31.48 -3.12
N GLY A 560 10.37 31.72 -4.32
CA GLY A 560 9.77 30.69 -5.17
C GLY A 560 8.28 30.42 -4.93
N VAL A 561 7.67 31.03 -3.92
CA VAL A 561 6.24 30.84 -3.60
C VAL A 561 5.38 31.94 -4.23
N SER A 562 4.49 31.55 -5.14
CA SER A 562 3.45 32.42 -5.71
C SER A 562 2.28 32.57 -4.74
N ALA A 563 1.85 33.81 -4.48
CA ALA A 563 0.69 34.07 -3.63
C ALA A 563 -0.62 33.49 -4.21
N ALA A 564 -0.72 33.38 -5.54
CA ALA A 564 -1.90 32.83 -6.21
C ALA A 564 -2.03 31.31 -6.03
N ASP A 565 -0.89 30.61 -5.90
CA ASP A 565 -0.81 29.14 -5.89
C ASP A 565 -0.46 28.58 -4.51
N LYS A 566 -0.44 29.44 -3.49
CA LYS A 566 -0.02 29.11 -2.13
C LYS A 566 -0.91 28.03 -1.52
N TYR A 567 -0.29 26.90 -1.15
CA TYR A 567 -0.88 25.96 -0.21
C TYR A 567 -0.80 26.52 1.22
N TRP A 568 -1.93 26.49 1.92
CA TRP A 568 -2.04 26.90 3.32
C TRP A 568 -2.11 25.67 4.22
N PRO A 569 -1.14 25.46 5.13
CA PRO A 569 -1.26 24.39 6.11
C PRO A 569 -2.49 24.63 6.99
N PRO A 570 -3.35 23.62 7.20
CA PRO A 570 -4.59 23.79 7.94
C PRO A 570 -4.38 23.93 9.45
N VAL A 571 -3.22 23.52 9.96
CA VAL A 571 -2.87 23.54 11.38
C VAL A 571 -1.40 23.91 11.58
N ARG A 572 -1.08 24.40 12.79
CA ARG A 572 0.30 24.64 13.24
C ARG A 572 1.01 23.30 13.48
N ARG A 573 2.28 23.37 13.90
CA ARG A 573 3.10 22.21 14.22
C ARG A 573 2.39 21.33 15.26
N ILE A 574 2.26 20.04 14.96
CA ILE A 574 1.58 19.05 15.79
C ILE A 574 2.44 18.73 17.03
N ASP A 575 1.82 18.71 18.21
CA ASP A 575 2.43 18.15 19.43
C ASP A 575 2.19 16.63 19.48
N GLN A 576 3.20 15.90 19.02
CA GLN A 576 3.14 14.44 18.93
C GLN A 576 3.01 13.80 20.31
N ALA A 577 3.81 14.26 21.29
CA ALA A 577 3.86 13.66 22.61
C ALA A 577 2.61 13.95 23.46
N TYR A 578 1.90 15.04 23.20
CA TYR A 578 0.60 15.30 23.80
C TYR A 578 -0.45 14.29 23.32
N GLY A 579 -0.50 14.01 22.02
CA GLY A 579 -1.45 13.06 21.44
C GLY A 579 -1.31 11.65 22.02
N ASP A 580 -0.08 11.15 22.13
CA ASP A 580 0.19 9.82 22.71
C ASP A 580 -0.17 9.75 24.20
N ARG A 581 0.01 10.86 24.93
CA ARG A 581 -0.34 10.94 26.36
C ARG A 581 -1.84 11.13 26.62
N ASN A 582 -2.57 11.68 25.64
CA ASN A 582 -3.99 12.02 25.73
C ASN A 582 -4.75 11.40 24.57
N LEU A 583 -4.71 10.07 24.50
CA LEU A 583 -5.21 9.31 23.36
C LEU A 583 -6.72 9.48 23.16
N VAL A 584 -7.10 10.15 22.07
CA VAL A 584 -8.49 10.29 21.61
C VAL A 584 -8.56 9.83 20.15
N CYS A 585 -9.21 8.68 19.92
CA CYS A 585 -9.28 8.03 18.60
C CYS A 585 -10.67 8.06 17.96
N SER A 586 -11.60 8.85 18.50
CA SER A 586 -12.93 9.12 17.95
C SER A 586 -13.13 10.62 17.77
N CYS A 587 -14.14 11.04 17.01
CA CYS A 587 -14.53 12.44 16.95
C CYS A 587 -14.72 12.98 18.38
N PRO A 588 -14.12 14.12 18.74
CA PRO A 588 -14.19 14.63 20.10
C PRO A 588 -15.64 15.03 20.46
N PRO A 589 -15.95 15.19 21.76
CA PRO A 589 -17.26 15.63 22.23
C PRO A 589 -17.68 16.97 21.61
N LEU A 590 -18.99 17.27 21.62
CA LEU A 590 -19.56 18.54 21.14
C LEU A 590 -18.92 19.76 21.80
N ASP A 591 -18.61 19.63 23.08
CA ASP A 591 -17.96 20.58 23.97
C ASP A 591 -16.55 20.97 23.51
N ALA A 592 -15.91 20.19 22.62
CA ALA A 592 -14.67 20.58 21.93
C ALA A 592 -14.88 21.54 20.74
N TYR A 593 -16.14 21.87 20.41
CA TYR A 593 -16.53 22.74 19.30
C TYR A 593 -17.38 23.95 19.75
N GLU A 594 -17.53 24.18 21.07
CA GLU A 594 -18.34 25.26 21.66
C GLU A 594 -17.58 26.59 21.87
N ASP A 595 -16.48 26.84 21.15
CA ASP A 595 -15.76 28.13 21.21
C ASP A 595 -16.61 29.33 20.73
#